data_AF-X0ZXV7-F1
#
_entry.id   AF-X0ZXV7-F1
#
_cell.length_a   1.000
_cell.length_b   1.000
_cell.length_c   1.000
_cell.angle_alpha   90.00
_cell.angle_beta   90.00
_cell.angle_gamma   90.00
#
_symmetry.space_group_name_H-M   'P 1'
#
loop_
_entity.id
_entity.type
_entity.pdbx_description
1 polymer ?
#
loop_
_entity_poly.entity_id
_entity_poly.type
_entity_poly.pdbx_seq_one_letter_code
_entity_poly.pdbx_strand_id
1 'polypeptide(L)'
;MRIDIEPIGIIHSPFKRKEDISTIEFSSSNGFDDVEGEIEIFKKYEKGLKDIEGFSHLIIIYLFHKIESYSLHVEPYLDKNLRGVFSTRHPKDQIKLV
;
A
#
# COMPACT_ATOMS: atom_id res chain seq x y z
N MET A 1 17.61 5.94 17.15
CA MET A 1 16.50 5.28 17.87
C MET A 1 15.90 4.25 16.95
N ARG A 2 15.69 3.02 17.42
CA ARG A 2 15.01 1.96 16.66
C ARG A 2 13.55 1.92 17.12
N ILE A 3 12.63 1.74 16.18
CA ILE A 3 11.20 1.57 16.44
C ILE A 3 10.84 0.20 15.88
N ASP A 4 10.23 -0.63 16.70
CA ASP A 4 9.68 -1.90 16.27
C ASP A 4 8.17 -1.70 15.99
N ILE A 5 7.70 -2.25 14.87
CA ILE A 5 6.31 -2.11 14.41
C ILE A 5 5.63 -3.46 14.55
N GLU A 6 4.48 -3.47 15.21
CA GLU A 6 3.63 -4.66 15.33
C GLU A 6 2.39 -4.51 14.42
N PRO A 7 2.15 -5.43 13.46
CA PRO A 7 0.95 -5.41 12.64
C PRO A 7 -0.32 -5.57 13.48
N ILE A 8 -1.36 -4.80 13.14
CA ILE A 8 -2.68 -4.89 13.79
C ILE A 8 -3.69 -5.75 13.04
N GLY A 9 -3.33 -6.21 11.84
CA GLY A 9 -4.22 -6.89 10.93
C GLY A 9 -3.55 -7.26 9.60
N ILE A 10 -4.37 -7.75 8.68
CA ILE A 10 -3.99 -8.21 7.33
C ILE A 10 -4.95 -7.58 6.31
N ILE A 11 -4.42 -7.24 5.13
CA ILE A 11 -5.22 -6.76 4.00
C ILE A 11 -5.41 -7.92 3.01
N HIS A 12 -6.65 -8.26 2.72
CA HIS A 12 -7.04 -9.21 1.69
C HIS A 12 -7.50 -8.44 0.45
N SER A 13 -6.84 -8.67 -0.68
CA SER A 13 -7.16 -8.00 -1.94
C SER A 13 -7.27 -9.03 -3.07
N PRO A 14 -7.97 -8.71 -4.17
CA PRO A 14 -8.00 -9.60 -5.33
C PRO A 14 -6.66 -9.68 -6.06
N PHE A 15 -5.73 -8.75 -5.79
CA PHE A 15 -4.40 -8.72 -6.38
C PHE A 15 -3.48 -9.74 -5.70
N LYS A 16 -3.01 -10.73 -6.48
CA LYS A 16 -2.09 -11.76 -5.98
C LYS A 16 -0.67 -11.55 -6.46
N ARG A 17 -0.49 -10.78 -7.52
CA ARG A 17 0.80 -10.50 -8.15
C ARG A 17 0.89 -9.02 -8.51
N LYS A 18 2.11 -8.52 -8.69
CA LYS A 18 2.36 -7.12 -9.07
C LYS A 18 1.68 -6.78 -10.39
N GLU A 19 1.68 -7.73 -11.33
CA GLU A 19 1.14 -7.57 -12.68
C GLU A 19 -0.39 -7.50 -12.70
N ASP A 20 -1.06 -7.92 -11.61
CA ASP A 20 -2.51 -7.78 -11.49
C ASP A 20 -2.91 -6.31 -11.23
N ILE A 21 -1.96 -5.45 -10.86
CA ILE A 21 -2.17 -4.02 -10.62
C ILE A 21 -1.77 -3.24 -11.88
N SER A 22 -2.76 -2.67 -12.55
CA SER A 22 -2.53 -1.81 -13.72
C SER A 22 -1.89 -0.48 -13.30
N THR A 23 -0.59 -0.32 -13.56
CA THR A 23 0.08 0.96 -13.27
C THR A 23 -0.30 2.09 -14.25
N ILE A 24 -0.99 1.75 -15.33
CA ILE A 24 -1.49 2.70 -16.33
C ILE A 24 -2.65 3.53 -15.76
N GLU A 25 -3.45 2.96 -14.85
CA GLU A 25 -4.58 3.67 -14.22
C GLU A 25 -4.15 4.84 -13.34
N PHE A 26 -2.92 4.84 -12.80
CA PHE A 26 -2.37 6.01 -12.08
C PHE A 26 -2.28 7.27 -12.96
N SER A 27 -2.29 7.11 -14.29
CA SER A 27 -2.27 8.21 -15.26
C SER A 27 -3.62 8.47 -15.94
N SER A 28 -4.64 7.66 -15.61
CA SER A 28 -5.97 7.77 -16.21
C SER A 28 -6.77 8.92 -15.60
N SER A 29 -7.44 9.71 -16.45
CA SER A 29 -8.43 10.71 -16.02
C SER A 29 -9.66 10.09 -15.37
N ASN A 30 -9.91 8.81 -15.66
CA ASN A 30 -11.06 8.06 -15.16
C ASN A 30 -10.80 7.41 -13.79
N GLY A 31 -9.58 7.56 -13.25
CA GLY A 31 -9.20 6.97 -11.97
C GLY A 31 -8.90 5.47 -12.06
N PHE A 32 -9.07 4.80 -10.93
CA PHE A 32 -8.94 3.35 -10.80
C PHE A 32 -10.31 2.69 -10.93
N ASP A 33 -10.32 1.44 -11.37
CA ASP A 33 -11.52 0.61 -11.25
C ASP A 33 -11.90 0.43 -9.76
N ASP A 34 -13.21 0.27 -9.50
CA ASP A 34 -13.70 -0.07 -8.16
C ASP A 34 -13.24 -1.48 -7.79
N VAL A 35 -12.43 -1.58 -6.73
CA VAL A 35 -11.90 -2.84 -6.23
C VAL A 35 -12.38 -3.07 -4.81
N GLU A 36 -13.10 -4.17 -4.61
CA GLU A 36 -13.50 -4.63 -3.29
C GLU A 36 -12.36 -5.40 -2.62
N GLY A 37 -12.10 -5.09 -1.35
CA GLY A 37 -11.08 -5.73 -0.52
C GLY A 37 -11.49 -5.71 0.94
N GLU A 38 -10.79 -6.50 1.76
CA GLU A 38 -11.10 -6.68 3.19
C GLU A 38 -9.87 -6.36 4.04
N ILE A 39 -10.09 -5.69 5.17
CA ILE A 39 -9.06 -5.46 6.18
C ILE A 39 -9.45 -6.24 7.43
N GLU A 40 -8.74 -7.33 7.69
CA GLU A 40 -8.92 -8.16 8.87
C GLU A 40 -8.12 -7.58 10.03
N ILE A 41 -8.78 -7.16 11.10
CA ILE A 41 -8.12 -6.69 12.33
C ILE A 41 -8.02 -7.85 13.33
N PHE A 42 -6.82 -8.06 13.88
CA PHE A 42 -6.61 -9.14 14.84
C PHE A 42 -7.48 -8.95 16.08
N LYS A 43 -8.02 -10.06 16.61
CA LYS A 43 -8.97 -10.08 17.73
C LYS A 43 -8.54 -9.22 18.93
N LYS A 44 -7.25 -9.19 19.26
CA LYS A 44 -6.72 -8.39 20.39
C LYS A 44 -6.91 -6.87 20.23
N TYR A 45 -7.09 -6.39 18.99
CA TYR A 45 -7.30 -4.97 18.67
C TYR A 45 -8.75 -4.63 18.34
N GLU A 46 -9.69 -5.59 18.39
CA GLU A 46 -11.08 -5.41 17.94
C GLU A 46 -11.79 -4.22 18.60
N LYS A 47 -11.49 -3.96 19.88
CA LYS A 47 -12.12 -2.87 20.64
C LYS A 47 -11.79 -1.49 20.07
N GLY A 48 -10.70 -1.38 19.32
CA GLY A 48 -10.30 -0.16 18.62
C GLY A 48 -11.19 0.19 17.43
N LEU A 49 -12.01 -0.75 16.94
CA LEU A 49 -12.96 -0.53 15.84
C LEU A 49 -14.25 0.16 16.25
N LYS A 50 -14.43 0.48 17.54
CA LYS A 50 -15.63 1.17 18.02
C LYS A 50 -15.84 2.47 17.21
N ASP A 51 -17.06 2.67 16.74
CA ASP A 51 -17.51 3.85 15.98
C ASP A 51 -16.89 3.99 14.57
N ILE A 52 -16.15 2.99 14.08
CA ILE A 52 -15.53 3.04 12.72
C ILE A 52 -16.56 3.14 11.60
N GLU A 53 -17.77 2.59 11.82
CA GLU A 53 -18.90 2.65 10.88
C GLU A 53 -19.42 4.09 10.66
N GLY A 54 -19.05 5.04 11.53
CA GLY A 54 -19.39 6.46 11.37
C GLY A 54 -18.59 7.18 10.28
N PHE A 55 -17.55 6.54 9.72
CA PHE A 55 -16.69 7.12 8.69
C PHE A 55 -16.99 6.52 7.31
N SER A 56 -17.07 7.38 6.29
CA SER A 56 -17.21 6.94 4.90
C SER A 56 -15.87 6.58 4.25
N HIS A 57 -14.75 7.08 4.78
CA HIS A 57 -13.41 6.89 4.23
C HIS A 57 -12.38 6.69 5.36
N LEU A 58 -11.40 5.82 5.12
CA LEU A 58 -10.32 5.52 6.05
C LEU A 58 -8.97 5.78 5.39
N ILE A 59 -7.98 6.23 6.17
CA ILE A 59 -6.57 6.24 5.77
C ILE A 59 -5.94 4.97 6.33
N ILE A 60 -5.45 4.11 5.43
CA ILE A 60 -4.82 2.85 5.79
C ILE A 60 -3.30 2.99 5.65
N ILE A 61 -2.59 2.78 6.74
CA ILE A 61 -1.13 2.70 6.75
C ILE A 61 -0.75 1.22 6.83
N TYR A 62 -0.05 0.73 5.82
CA TYR A 62 0.35 -0.67 5.73
C TYR A 62 1.83 -0.77 5.34
N LEU A 63 2.41 -1.94 5.63
CA LEU A 63 3.79 -2.23 5.31
C LEU A 63 3.86 -3.01 3.99
N PHE A 64 4.74 -2.59 3.08
CA PHE A 64 5.13 -3.42 1.95
C PHE A 64 6.06 -4.55 2.42
N HIS A 65 5.47 -5.60 3.01
CA HIS A 65 6.16 -6.70 3.71
C HIS A 65 7.17 -7.47 2.88
N LYS A 66 7.12 -7.32 1.55
CA LYS A 66 7.96 -8.07 0.63
C LYS A 66 9.07 -7.25 -0.03
N ILE A 67 9.25 -6.00 0.40
CA ILE A 67 10.41 -5.21 0.03
C ILE A 67 11.64 -5.79 0.72
N GLU A 68 12.61 -6.27 -0.08
CA GLU A 68 13.84 -6.88 0.43
C GLU A 68 14.95 -5.85 0.70
N SER A 69 14.86 -4.63 0.17
CA SER A 69 15.89 -3.58 0.29
C SER A 69 15.34 -2.20 -0.07
N TYR A 70 16.11 -1.11 0.08
CA TYR A 70 15.70 0.26 -0.32
C TYR A 70 16.72 0.94 -1.25
N SER A 71 16.37 2.09 -1.81
CA SER A 71 17.28 3.01 -2.53
C SER A 71 16.87 4.45 -2.22
N LEU A 72 17.83 5.36 -2.11
CA LEU A 72 17.54 6.80 -1.91
C LEU A 72 17.12 7.49 -3.21
N HIS A 73 17.38 6.85 -4.35
CA HIS A 73 17.03 7.33 -5.68
C HIS A 73 16.25 6.27 -6.45
N VAL A 74 15.20 6.68 -7.14
CA VAL A 74 14.29 5.81 -7.89
C VAL A 74 13.97 6.43 -9.24
N GLU A 75 13.60 5.60 -10.22
CA GLU A 75 13.02 6.04 -11.50
C GLU A 75 11.51 5.77 -11.44
N PRO A 76 10.65 6.78 -11.17
CA PRO A 76 9.21 6.58 -11.10
C PRO A 76 8.62 6.14 -12.45
N TYR A 77 7.57 5.33 -12.42
CA TYR A 77 6.96 4.76 -13.64
C TYR A 77 6.60 5.79 -14.74
N LEU A 78 6.13 6.98 -14.34
CA LEU A 78 5.71 8.04 -15.26
C LEU A 78 6.78 9.12 -15.50
N ASP A 79 8.00 8.90 -15.04
CA ASP A 79 9.10 9.86 -15.14
C ASP A 79 10.37 9.20 -15.66
N LYS A 80 11.11 9.92 -16.50
CA LYS A 80 12.38 9.44 -17.08
C LYS A 80 13.59 9.91 -16.28
N ASN A 81 13.39 10.73 -15.26
CA ASN A 81 14.46 11.26 -14.43
C ASN A 81 14.53 10.53 -13.10
N LEU A 82 15.77 10.31 -12.66
CA LEU A 82 16.04 9.81 -11.32
C LEU A 82 15.56 10.85 -10.29
N ARG A 83 14.76 10.41 -9.31
CA ARG A 83 14.24 11.26 -8.23
C ARG A 83 14.64 10.73 -6.86
N GLY A 84 14.78 11.64 -5.90
CA GLY A 84 14.93 11.27 -4.49
C GLY A 84 13.66 10.60 -3.98
N VAL A 85 13.77 9.43 -3.33
CA VAL A 85 12.63 8.58 -2.98
C VAL A 85 11.56 9.30 -2.14
N PHE A 86 11.96 10.21 -1.25
CA PHE A 86 11.06 10.99 -0.39
C PHE A 86 10.19 12.01 -1.15
N SER A 87 10.53 12.32 -2.40
CA SER A 87 9.72 13.17 -3.29
C SER A 87 8.76 12.36 -4.18
N THR A 88 8.65 11.05 -3.94
CA THR A 88 7.87 10.12 -4.77
C THR A 88 6.94 9.28 -3.90
N ARG A 89 5.98 8.62 -4.55
CA ARG A 89 5.18 7.54 -3.93
C ARG A 89 5.64 6.16 -4.40
N HIS A 90 6.90 6.02 -4.82
CA HIS A 90 7.41 4.77 -5.39
C HIS A 90 7.60 3.72 -4.28
N PRO A 91 6.79 2.64 -4.24
CA PRO A 91 7.17 1.48 -3.46
C PRO A 91 8.24 0.73 -4.28
N LYS A 92 9.40 0.44 -3.70
CA LYS A 92 10.54 -0.12 -4.46
C LYS A 92 10.12 -1.28 -5.36
N ASP A 93 10.70 -1.36 -6.56
CA ASP A 93 10.41 -2.27 -7.68
C ASP A 93 10.29 -3.79 -7.44
N GLN A 94 10.36 -4.28 -6.20
CA GLN A 94 10.10 -5.69 -5.88
C GLN A 94 9.13 -5.81 -4.69
N ILE A 95 7.90 -5.34 -4.85
CA ILE A 95 6.82 -5.90 -4.01
C ILE A 95 6.43 -7.24 -4.65
N LYS A 96 6.98 -8.35 -4.15
CA LYS A 96 6.32 -9.64 -4.35
C LYS A 96 5.05 -9.56 -3.49
N LEU A 97 3.84 -9.28 -3.94
CA LEU A 97 2.66 -9.48 -3.06
C LEU A 97 2.28 -10.97 -3.05
N VAL A 98 1.99 -11.50 -1.87
CA VAL A 98 1.41 -12.82 -1.48
C VAL A 98 0.98 -12.54 -0.05
#